data_AF-A0A4P7GQV3-F1
#
_entry.id   AF-A0A4P7GQV3-F1
#
_cell.length_a   1.000
_cell.length_b   1.000
_cell.length_c   1.000
_cell.angle_alpha   90.00
_cell.angle_beta   90.00
_cell.angle_gamma   90.00
#
_symmetry.space_group_name_H-M   'P 1'
#
loop_
_entity.id
_entity.type
_entity.pdbx_description
1 polymer ?
#
loop_
_entity_poly.entity_id
_entity_poly.type
_entity_poly.pdbx_seq_one_letter_code
_entity_poly.pdbx_strand_id
1 'polypeptide(L)'
;MAGVHLGIVAVDPTTYDGFADHALLGFVQTGWAEVVMAAPAVWGLLLMAGEITLGVLLLLGGRPALVGWAAVIVFHLLLMLFGWWVWLWSVPALAVLVPLALHDVRSIRPGAPR
;
A
#
# COMPACT_ATOMS: atom_id res chain seq x y z
N MET A 1 8.74 4.41 -8.14
CA MET A 1 7.38 4.12 -8.64
C MET A 1 6.33 5.17 -8.22
N ALA A 2 6.70 6.31 -7.61
CA ALA A 2 5.74 7.35 -7.21
C ALA A 2 5.27 8.27 -8.36
N GLY A 3 6.07 8.43 -9.43
CA GLY A 3 5.77 9.39 -10.50
C GLY A 3 4.71 8.95 -11.52
N VAL A 4 4.49 7.64 -11.70
CA VAL A 4 3.57 7.13 -12.74
C VAL A 4 2.10 7.19 -12.28
N HIS A 5 1.84 7.12 -10.97
CA HIS A 5 0.49 7.27 -10.40
C HIS A 5 0.06 8.75 -10.30
N LEU A 6 1.01 9.67 -10.09
CA LEU A 6 0.75 11.12 -10.06
C LEU A 6 0.21 11.68 -11.39
N GLY A 7 0.66 11.14 -12.52
CA GLY A 7 0.26 11.62 -13.85
C GLY A 7 -1.10 11.12 -14.33
N ILE A 8 -1.57 9.97 -13.83
CA ILE A 8 -2.84 9.35 -14.26
C ILE A 8 -4.00 9.75 -13.34
N VAL A 9 -3.78 9.85 -12.02
CA VAL A 9 -4.82 10.27 -11.04
C VAL A 9 -5.24 11.74 -11.23
N ALA A 10 -4.33 12.61 -11.70
CA ALA A 10 -4.62 14.04 -11.86
C ALA A 10 -5.44 14.38 -13.12
N VAL A 11 -5.55 13.47 -14.09
CA VAL A 11 -6.15 13.77 -15.41
C VAL A 11 -7.63 13.38 -15.47
N ASP A 12 -8.04 12.26 -14.87
CA ASP A 12 -9.45 11.91 -14.71
C ASP A 12 -9.67 10.99 -13.49
N PRO A 13 -10.12 11.52 -12.34
CA PRO A 13 -10.38 10.75 -11.12
C PRO A 13 -11.40 9.63 -11.30
N THR A 14 -12.24 9.69 -12.34
CA THR A 14 -13.24 8.65 -12.65
C THR A 14 -12.61 7.38 -13.23
N THR A 15 -11.34 7.42 -13.66
CA THR A 15 -10.59 6.23 -14.10
C THR A 15 -10.53 5.14 -13.03
N TYR A 16 -10.64 5.53 -11.76
CA TYR A 16 -10.61 4.63 -10.61
C TYR A 16 -11.97 4.03 -10.23
N ASP A 17 -13.06 4.41 -10.91
CA ASP A 17 -14.41 3.96 -10.55
C ASP A 17 -14.52 2.43 -10.61
N GLY A 18 -14.04 1.83 -11.72
CA GLY A 18 -14.06 0.38 -11.91
C GLY A 18 -12.99 -0.42 -11.15
N PHE A 19 -12.18 0.23 -10.30
CA PHE A 19 -11.09 -0.44 -9.58
C PHE A 19 -11.59 -1.51 -8.62
N ALA A 20 -12.74 -1.28 -7.99
CA ALA A 20 -13.35 -2.21 -7.04
C ALA A 20 -14.35 -3.18 -7.67
N ASP A 21 -14.59 -3.15 -8.99
CA ASP A 21 -15.59 -4.01 -9.65
C ASP A 21 -15.35 -5.50 -9.40
N HIS A 22 -14.09 -5.88 -9.19
CA HIS A 22 -13.67 -7.26 -8.94
C HIS A 22 -13.34 -7.53 -7.48
N ALA A 23 -13.74 -6.64 -6.56
CA ALA A 23 -13.43 -6.81 -5.14
C ALA A 23 -14.10 -8.07 -4.58
N LEU A 24 -13.35 -8.76 -3.69
CA LEU A 24 -13.71 -10.07 -3.17
C LEU A 24 -14.91 -10.02 -2.21
N LEU A 25 -15.22 -8.83 -1.67
CA LEU A 25 -16.24 -8.62 -0.64
C LEU A 25 -17.16 -7.47 -1.07
N GLY A 26 -18.47 -7.67 -0.98
CA GLY A 26 -19.46 -6.67 -1.41
C GLY A 26 -19.32 -5.32 -0.69
N PHE A 27 -18.97 -5.33 0.60
CA PHE A 27 -18.76 -4.07 1.35
C PHE A 27 -17.56 -3.26 0.84
N VAL A 28 -16.56 -3.90 0.22
CA VAL A 28 -15.39 -3.20 -0.36
C VAL A 28 -15.83 -2.46 -1.62
N GLN A 29 -16.69 -3.08 -2.44
CA GLN A 29 -17.29 -2.44 -3.61
C GLN A 29 -18.13 -1.23 -3.21
N THR A 30 -19.05 -1.43 -2.26
CA THR A 30 -19.92 -0.36 -1.75
C THR A 30 -19.12 0.75 -1.09
N GLY A 31 -18.15 0.41 -0.23
CA GLY A 31 -17.30 1.40 0.44
C GLY A 31 -16.43 2.19 -0.55
N TRP A 32 -15.95 1.57 -1.62
CA TRP A 32 -15.23 2.25 -2.69
C TRP A 32 -16.12 3.29 -3.39
N ALA A 33 -17.31 2.88 -3.83
CA ALA A 33 -18.24 3.75 -4.52
C ALA A 33 -18.77 4.90 -3.62
N GLU A 34 -19.07 4.60 -2.36
CA GLU A 34 -19.72 5.57 -1.46
C GLU A 34 -18.75 6.49 -0.71
N VAL A 35 -17.53 6.02 -0.42
CA VAL A 35 -16.56 6.79 0.40
C VAL A 35 -15.43 7.34 -0.46
N VAL A 36 -14.77 6.49 -1.24
CA VAL A 36 -13.59 6.88 -2.01
C VAL A 36 -14.02 7.71 -3.22
N MET A 37 -15.00 7.23 -3.98
CA MET A 37 -15.52 7.92 -5.16
C MET A 37 -16.38 9.15 -4.84
N ALA A 38 -16.78 9.35 -3.58
CA ALA A 38 -17.39 10.62 -3.15
C ALA A 38 -16.40 11.79 -3.14
N ALA A 39 -15.09 11.52 -2.94
CA ALA A 39 -14.04 12.53 -2.93
C ALA A 39 -12.70 11.96 -3.43
N PRO A 40 -12.61 11.49 -4.69
CA PRO A 40 -11.50 10.68 -5.16
C PRO A 40 -10.16 11.45 -5.16
N ALA A 41 -10.21 12.76 -5.41
CA ALA A 41 -9.03 13.63 -5.32
C ALA A 41 -8.47 13.71 -3.88
N VAL A 42 -9.33 13.85 -2.87
CA VAL A 42 -8.89 13.95 -1.46
C VAL A 42 -8.27 12.63 -1.02
N TRP A 43 -8.95 11.52 -1.29
CA TRP A 43 -8.46 10.19 -0.92
C TRP A 43 -7.20 9.81 -1.69
N GLY A 44 -7.09 10.17 -2.98
CA GLY A 44 -5.87 9.98 -3.77
C GLY A 44 -4.67 10.76 -3.22
N LEU A 45 -4.87 12.02 -2.81
CA LEU A 45 -3.83 12.83 -2.16
C LEU A 45 -3.42 12.28 -0.79
N LEU A 46 -4.39 11.84 0.02
CA LEU A 46 -4.11 11.19 1.30
C LEU A 46 -3.34 9.88 1.13
N LEU A 47 -3.68 9.09 0.11
CA LEU A 47 -2.97 7.86 -0.23
C LEU A 47 -1.51 8.16 -0.60
N MET A 48 -1.29 9.13 -1.49
CA MET A 48 0.06 9.59 -1.86
C MET A 48 0.85 10.08 -0.63
N ALA A 49 0.22 10.86 0.24
CA ALA A 49 0.86 11.34 1.47
C ALA A 49 1.24 10.16 2.39
N GLY A 50 0.38 9.15 2.48
CA GLY A 50 0.66 7.89 3.16
C GLY A 50 1.88 7.19 2.59
N GLU A 51 1.94 6.99 1.27
CA GLU A 51 3.08 6.34 0.60
C GLU A 51 4.40 7.07 0.84
N ILE A 52 4.40 8.41 0.75
CA ILE A 52 5.58 9.23 1.05
C ILE A 52 6.00 9.03 2.50
N THR A 53 5.05 9.07 3.43
CA THR A 53 5.32 8.89 4.87
C THR A 53 5.94 7.51 5.13
N LEU A 54 5.40 6.45 4.53
CA LEU A 54 5.95 5.10 4.66
C LEU A 54 7.37 4.99 4.10
N GLY A 55 7.62 5.59 2.93
CA GLY A 55 8.96 5.65 2.35
C GLY A 55 9.95 6.38 3.26
N VAL A 56 9.55 7.50 3.85
CA VAL A 56 10.38 8.25 4.80
C VAL A 56 10.65 7.43 6.07
N LEU A 57 9.64 6.77 6.64
CA LEU A 57 9.81 5.91 7.82
C LEU A 57 10.80 4.77 7.58
N LEU A 58 10.78 4.17 6.39
CA LEU A 58 11.74 3.15 5.99
C LEU A 58 13.16 3.71 5.83
N LEU A 59 13.31 4.92 5.27
CA LEU A 59 14.61 5.58 5.09
C LEU A 59 15.27 6.01 6.41
N LEU A 60 14.47 6.35 7.42
CA LEU A 60 14.98 6.71 8.75
C LEU A 60 15.65 5.54 9.49
N GLY A 61 15.32 4.29 9.11
CA GLY A 61 15.86 3.09 9.74
C GLY A 61 15.39 2.86 11.18
N GLY A 62 15.87 1.80 11.83
CA GLY A 62 15.62 1.57 13.27
C GLY A 62 14.14 1.33 13.63
N ARG A 63 13.70 1.82 14.80
CA ARG A 63 12.31 1.68 15.27
C ARG A 63 11.25 2.22 14.30
N PRO A 64 11.38 3.41 13.67
CA PRO A 64 10.38 3.88 12.72
C PRO A 64 10.29 3.01 11.45
N ALA A 65 11.38 2.37 11.03
CA ALA A 65 11.35 1.44 9.91
C ALA A 65 10.45 0.22 10.18
N LEU A 66 10.33 -0.24 11.43
CA LEU A 66 9.39 -1.31 11.79
C LEU A 66 7.93 -0.94 11.48
N VAL A 67 7.56 0.32 11.77
CA VAL A 67 6.22 0.85 11.46
C VAL A 67 6.06 0.97 9.95
N GLY A 68 7.08 1.46 9.24
CA GLY A 68 7.10 1.52 7.78
C GLY A 68 6.88 0.14 7.13
N TRP A 69 7.63 -0.87 7.56
CA TRP A 69 7.48 -2.24 7.06
C TRP A 69 6.11 -2.84 7.33
N ALA A 70 5.62 -2.72 8.56
CA ALA A 70 4.30 -3.22 8.93
C ALA A 70 3.21 -2.56 8.08
N ALA A 71 3.25 -1.24 7.95
CA ALA A 71 2.25 -0.51 7.20
C ALA A 71 2.31 -0.80 5.68
N VAL A 72 3.50 -0.94 5.08
CA VAL A 72 3.63 -1.32 3.66
C VAL A 72 3.09 -2.73 3.40
N ILE A 73 3.36 -3.69 4.30
CA ILE A 73 2.82 -5.05 4.19
C ILE A 73 1.30 -5.04 4.34
N VAL A 74 0.77 -4.37 5.36
CA VAL A 74 -0.67 -4.23 5.58
C VAL A 74 -1.34 -3.57 4.36
N PHE A 75 -0.72 -2.55 3.78
CA PHE A 75 -1.23 -1.89 2.58
C PHE A 75 -1.38 -2.88 1.41
N HIS A 76 -0.36 -3.70 1.13
CA HIS A 76 -0.45 -4.72 0.08
C HIS A 76 -1.50 -5.79 0.38
N LEU A 77 -1.67 -6.19 1.64
CA LEU A 77 -2.71 -7.14 2.05
C LEU A 77 -4.12 -6.55 1.86
N LEU A 78 -4.32 -5.26 2.17
CA LEU A 78 -5.58 -4.58 1.92
C LEU A 78 -5.87 -4.41 0.43
N LEU A 79 -4.85 -4.14 -0.39
CA LEU A 79 -4.99 -4.08 -1.84
C LEU A 79 -5.50 -5.40 -2.42
N MET A 80 -5.11 -6.55 -1.87
CA MET A 80 -5.59 -7.86 -2.31
C MET A 80 -7.11 -8.04 -2.18
N LEU A 81 -7.82 -7.21 -1.41
CA LEU A 81 -9.28 -7.24 -1.32
C LEU A 81 -9.98 -6.76 -2.60
N PHE A 82 -9.29 -6.00 -3.45
CA PHE A 82 -9.84 -5.43 -4.69
C PHE A 82 -9.87 -6.40 -5.87
N GLY A 83 -9.35 -7.62 -5.69
CA GLY A 83 -9.56 -8.72 -6.64
C GLY A 83 -8.29 -9.47 -7.00
N TRP A 84 -8.47 -10.56 -7.74
CA TRP A 84 -7.40 -11.50 -8.09
C TRP A 84 -6.28 -10.87 -8.92
N TRP A 85 -6.58 -9.87 -9.76
CA TRP A 85 -5.59 -9.19 -10.58
C TRP A 85 -4.57 -8.42 -9.70
N VAL A 86 -5.01 -7.94 -8.53
CA VAL A 86 -4.14 -7.27 -7.55
C VAL A 86 -3.21 -8.27 -6.86
N TRP A 87 -3.61 -9.54 -6.76
CA TRP A 87 -2.77 -10.59 -6.18
C TRP A 87 -1.54 -10.86 -7.05
N LEU A 88 -1.69 -10.77 -8.39
CA LEU A 88 -0.57 -10.95 -9.32
C LEU A 88 0.55 -9.95 -9.08
N TRP A 89 0.22 -8.75 -8.60
CA TRP A 89 1.19 -7.74 -8.18
C TRP A 89 1.61 -7.90 -6.72
N SER A 90 0.64 -8.06 -5.82
CA SER A 90 0.86 -8.01 -4.37
C SER A 90 1.61 -9.23 -3.85
N VAL A 91 1.39 -10.42 -4.41
CA VAL A 91 2.07 -11.64 -3.96
C VAL A 91 3.58 -11.60 -4.25
N PRO A 92 4.05 -11.27 -5.47
CA PRO A 92 5.48 -11.06 -5.71
C PRO A 92 6.07 -9.94 -4.87
N ALA A 93 5.36 -8.82 -4.72
CA ALA A 93 5.81 -7.71 -3.87
C ALA A 93 5.98 -8.16 -2.41
N LEU A 94 4.99 -8.82 -1.83
CA LEU A 94 5.04 -9.36 -0.46
C LEU A 94 6.15 -10.41 -0.30
N ALA A 95 6.36 -11.26 -1.31
CA ALA A 95 7.43 -12.25 -1.31
C ALA A 95 8.83 -11.63 -1.21
N VAL A 96 9.00 -10.39 -1.67
CA VAL A 96 10.25 -9.63 -1.53
C VAL A 96 10.25 -8.79 -0.24
N LEU A 97 9.14 -8.10 0.05
CA LEU A 97 9.03 -7.17 1.19
C LEU A 97 9.13 -7.89 2.53
N VAL A 98 8.50 -9.07 2.69
CA VAL A 98 8.48 -9.80 3.95
C VAL A 98 9.88 -10.27 4.37
N PRO A 99 10.69 -10.94 3.52
CA PRO A 99 12.06 -11.29 3.87
C PRO A 99 12.93 -10.08 4.22
N LEU A 100 12.79 -8.97 3.48
CA LEU A 100 13.53 -7.73 3.76
C LEU A 100 13.15 -7.13 5.11
N ALA A 101 11.84 -7.05 5.40
CA ALA A 101 11.35 -6.62 6.71
C ALA A 101 11.88 -7.51 7.84
N LEU A 102 11.88 -8.84 7.66
CA LEU A 102 12.41 -9.78 8.65
C LEU A 102 13.91 -9.62 8.86
N HIS A 103 14.68 -9.38 7.80
CA HIS A 103 16.12 -9.12 7.89
C HIS A 103 16.39 -7.81 8.65
N ASP A 104 15.64 -6.75 8.36
CA ASP A 104 15.78 -5.45 9.00
C ASP A 104 15.37 -5.49 10.47
N VAL A 105 14.27 -6.18 10.82
CA VAL A 105 13.87 -6.41 12.22
C VAL A 105 14.97 -7.12 13.02
N ARG A 106 15.67 -8.07 12.39
CA ARG A 106 16.80 -8.79 13.01
C ARG A 106 18.02 -7.90 13.22
N SER A 107 18.29 -6.97 12.30
CA SER A 107 19.41 -6.02 12.41
C SER A 107 19.17 -4.99 13.53
N ILE A 108 17.90 -4.61 13.75
CA ILE A 108 17.49 -3.62 14.75
C ILE A 108 17.49 -4.19 16.17
N ARG A 109 17.32 -5.52 16.35
CA ARG A 109 17.39 -6.17 17.67
C ARG A 109 18.86 -6.45 18.04
N PRO A 110 19.40 -5.84 19.12
CA PRO A 110 20.72 -6.23 19.63
C PRO A 110 20.61 -7.61 20.29
N GLY A 111 21.19 -8.66 19.69
CA GLY A 111 21.28 -9.97 20.33
C GLY A 111 21.34 -11.22 19.43
N ALA A 112 21.33 -11.11 18.10
CA ALA A 112 21.51 -12.29 17.24
C ALA A 112 22.99 -12.77 17.28
N PRO A 113 23.28 -14.04 17.62
CA PRO A 113 24.64 -14.58 17.52
C PRO A 113 25.11 -14.52 16.05
N ARG A 114 26.33 -14.02 15.87
CA ARG A 114 27.03 -14.00 14.57
C ARG A 114 27.47 -15.40 14.16
#